data_AF-A0A536SBD7-F1
#
_entry.id   AF-A0A536SBD7-F1
#
_cell.length_a   1.000
_cell.length_b   1.000
_cell.length_c   1.000
_cell.angle_alpha   90.00
_cell.angle_beta   90.00
_cell.angle_gamma   90.00
#
_symmetry.space_group_name_H-M   'P 1'
#
loop_
_entity.id
_entity.type
_entity.pdbx_description
1 polymer ?
#
loop_
_entity_poly.entity_id
_entity_poly.type
_entity_poly.pdbx_seq_one_letter_code
_entity_poly.pdbx_strand_id
1 'polypeptide(L)'
;MSLTRADLENDLLRATFRRVNPEVRVLSDAEQEASLREILERHEPGADVWLFGYGSLVWNPIVHHEERRVARLHGFHRSFCLWSHVNRGSLQRPGLVLGLDSGGSCRGVTYRIAAHHAVDELRLLWRR
;
A
#
# COMPACT_ATOMS: atom_id res chain seq x y z
N MET A 1 2.75 2.31 18.08
CA MET A 1 2.44 0.89 17.80
C MET A 1 2.68 0.66 16.31
N SER A 2 3.30 -0.45 15.91
CA SER A 2 3.47 -0.79 14.48
C SER A 2 2.21 -1.43 13.96
N LEU A 3 1.79 -1.09 12.75
CA LEU A 3 0.69 -1.74 12.05
C LEU A 3 0.97 -3.23 11.88
N THR A 4 0.05 -4.08 12.27
CA THR A 4 0.13 -5.54 12.14
C THR A 4 -0.75 -6.04 10.98
N ARG A 5 -0.55 -7.30 10.57
CA ARG A 5 -1.40 -7.97 9.60
C ARG A 5 -2.84 -8.10 10.13
N ALA A 6 -3.00 -8.50 11.40
CA ALA A 6 -4.29 -8.63 12.05
C ALA A 6 -5.07 -7.30 12.06
N ASP A 7 -4.40 -6.15 12.21
CA ASP A 7 -5.06 -4.84 12.13
C ASP A 7 -5.70 -4.61 10.75
N LEU A 8 -5.09 -5.12 9.68
CA LEU A 8 -5.58 -4.97 8.30
C LEU A 8 -6.66 -6.00 7.97
N GLU A 9 -6.51 -7.23 8.46
CA GLU A 9 -7.54 -8.27 8.36
C GLU A 9 -8.84 -7.83 9.04
N ASN A 10 -8.73 -7.09 10.16
CA ASN A 10 -9.85 -6.54 10.92
C ASN A 10 -10.28 -5.11 10.49
N ASP A 11 -9.77 -4.59 9.37
CA ASP A 11 -10.09 -3.25 8.83
C ASP A 11 -9.88 -2.08 9.81
N LEU A 12 -9.00 -2.25 10.80
CA LEU A 12 -8.87 -1.33 11.93
C LEU A 12 -8.43 0.07 11.50
N LEU A 13 -7.55 0.17 10.49
CA LEU A 13 -7.08 1.46 9.98
C LEU A 13 -8.19 2.25 9.31
N ARG A 14 -8.94 1.65 8.39
CA ARG A 14 -10.07 2.31 7.71
C ARG A 14 -11.18 2.65 8.69
N ALA A 15 -11.52 1.74 9.59
CA ALA A 15 -12.49 2.01 10.66
C ALA A 15 -12.08 3.19 11.53
N THR A 16 -10.80 3.24 11.94
CA THR A 16 -10.25 4.36 12.72
C THR A 16 -10.26 5.65 11.90
N PHE A 17 -9.88 5.59 10.62
CA PHE A 17 -9.87 6.75 9.74
C PHE A 17 -11.27 7.34 9.57
N ARG A 18 -12.28 6.52 9.28
CA ARG A 18 -13.69 6.95 9.19
C ARG A 18 -14.18 7.60 10.48
N ARG A 19 -13.82 7.02 11.64
CA ARG A 19 -14.21 7.55 12.96
C ARG A 19 -13.57 8.90 13.27
N VAL A 20 -12.29 9.06 12.96
CA VAL A 20 -11.52 10.28 13.27
C VAL A 20 -11.78 11.38 12.24
N ASN A 21 -12.10 11.01 10.99
CA ASN A 21 -12.25 11.92 9.86
C ASN A 21 -13.54 11.60 9.07
N PRO A 22 -14.73 11.81 9.64
CA PRO A 22 -16.00 11.41 9.03
C PRO A 22 -16.28 12.10 7.68
N GLU A 23 -15.73 13.31 7.49
CA GLU A 23 -15.88 14.10 6.26
C GLU A 23 -14.99 13.61 5.10
N VAL A 24 -13.99 12.79 5.38
CA VAL A 24 -13.05 12.31 4.35
C VAL A 24 -13.54 10.98 3.81
N ARG A 25 -13.77 10.94 2.49
CA ARG A 25 -14.20 9.73 1.79
C ARG A 25 -13.14 8.63 1.91
N VAL A 26 -13.52 7.53 2.55
CA VAL A 26 -12.80 6.26 2.52
C VAL A 26 -13.55 5.33 1.57
N LEU A 27 -12.85 4.69 0.65
CA LEU A 27 -13.45 3.71 -0.26
C LEU A 27 -14.20 2.64 0.56
N SER A 28 -15.41 2.30 0.13
CA SER A 28 -16.19 1.16 0.63
C SER A 28 -15.52 -0.16 0.27
N ASP A 29 -15.94 -1.26 0.89
CA ASP A 29 -15.36 -2.58 0.60
C ASP A 29 -15.59 -3.00 -0.85
N ALA A 30 -16.76 -2.68 -1.42
CA ALA A 30 -17.06 -2.94 -2.83
C ALA A 30 -16.17 -2.13 -3.78
N GLU A 31 -15.92 -0.85 -3.47
CA GLU A 31 -15.03 -0.01 -4.29
C GLU A 31 -13.57 -0.48 -4.21
N GLN A 32 -13.12 -0.93 -3.04
CA GLN A 32 -11.78 -1.51 -2.90
C GLN A 32 -11.64 -2.80 -3.70
N GLU A 33 -12.62 -3.70 -3.60
CA GLU A 33 -12.60 -4.96 -4.33
C GLU A 33 -12.67 -4.73 -5.85
N ALA A 34 -13.47 -3.76 -6.31
CA ALA A 34 -13.52 -3.37 -7.71
C ALA A 34 -12.17 -2.83 -8.21
N SER A 35 -11.54 -1.95 -7.44
CA SER A 35 -10.22 -1.40 -7.76
C SER A 35 -9.12 -2.46 -7.78
N LEU A 36 -9.13 -3.42 -6.84
CA LEU A 36 -8.20 -4.54 -6.82
C LEU A 36 -8.39 -5.43 -8.05
N ARG A 37 -9.66 -5.76 -8.37
CA ARG A 37 -9.99 -6.58 -9.54
C ARG A 37 -9.51 -5.93 -10.83
N GLU A 38 -9.73 -4.63 -11.01
CA GLU A 38 -9.29 -3.91 -12.21
C GLU A 38 -7.78 -4.01 -12.43
N ILE A 39 -6.98 -3.92 -11.36
CA ILE A 39 -5.53 -4.07 -11.46
C ILE A 39 -5.13 -5.51 -11.81
N LEU A 40 -5.80 -6.50 -11.20
CA LEU A 40 -5.53 -7.91 -11.45
C LEU A 40 -5.98 -8.37 -12.84
N GLU A 41 -7.04 -7.79 -13.41
CA GLU A 41 -7.49 -8.07 -14.78
C GLU A 41 -6.47 -7.64 -15.84
N ARG A 42 -5.66 -6.62 -15.53
CA ARG A 42 -4.56 -6.16 -16.39
C ARG A 42 -3.27 -6.97 -16.19
N HIS A 43 -3.21 -7.80 -15.17
CA HIS A 43 -2.08 -8.67 -14.88
C HIS A 43 -2.19 -10.00 -15.62
N GLU A 44 -1.06 -10.63 -15.91
CA GLU A 44 -1.05 -11.91 -16.62
C GLU A 44 -1.70 -13.00 -15.75
N PRO A 45 -2.75 -13.69 -16.24
CA PRO A 45 -3.42 -14.73 -15.47
C PRO A 45 -2.47 -15.85 -15.05
N GLY A 46 -2.45 -16.17 -13.76
CA GLY A 46 -1.59 -17.22 -13.21
C GLY A 46 -0.13 -16.83 -12.99
N ALA A 47 0.27 -15.60 -13.34
CA ALA A 47 1.61 -15.10 -13.05
C ALA A 47 1.71 -14.54 -11.63
N ASP A 48 2.88 -14.71 -11.00
CA ASP A 48 3.19 -14.09 -9.72
C ASP A 48 3.14 -12.56 -9.79
N VAL A 49 2.83 -11.91 -8.67
CA VAL A 49 2.82 -10.46 -8.55
C VAL A 49 4.11 -9.97 -7.92
N TRP A 50 4.71 -8.93 -8.51
CA TRP A 50 5.85 -8.23 -7.91
C TRP A 50 5.43 -6.91 -7.30
N LEU A 51 5.55 -6.81 -5.98
CA LEU A 51 5.23 -5.61 -5.20
C LEU A 51 6.50 -4.82 -4.90
N PHE A 52 6.60 -3.58 -5.42
CA PHE A 52 7.69 -2.67 -5.09
C PHE A 52 7.36 -1.77 -3.89
N GLY A 53 8.07 -1.95 -2.78
CA GLY A 53 8.03 -1.11 -1.59
C GLY A 53 9.07 0.01 -1.63
N TYR A 54 8.59 1.27 -1.60
CA TYR A 54 9.43 2.47 -1.53
C TYR A 54 9.38 3.18 -0.16
N GLY A 55 8.30 2.98 0.61
CA GLY A 55 8.08 3.60 1.91
C GLY A 55 8.06 2.60 3.06
N SER A 56 7.00 2.63 3.86
CA SER A 56 6.80 1.75 5.02
C SER A 56 6.83 0.26 4.68
N LEU A 57 6.54 -0.15 3.43
CA LEU A 57 6.69 -1.54 2.97
C LEU A 57 8.12 -2.06 3.07
N VAL A 58 9.14 -1.19 2.99
CA VAL A 58 10.56 -1.60 3.10
C VAL A 58 10.84 -2.27 4.45
N TRP A 59 10.17 -1.82 5.51
CA TRP A 59 10.37 -2.26 6.89
C TRP A 59 9.24 -3.14 7.42
N ASN A 60 8.03 -2.96 6.91
CA ASN A 60 6.85 -3.68 7.31
C ASN A 60 6.05 -4.11 6.07
N PRO A 61 6.40 -5.26 5.47
CA PRO A 61 5.81 -5.70 4.20
C PRO A 61 4.36 -6.14 4.34
N ILE A 62 3.92 -6.57 5.54
CA ILE A 62 2.61 -7.13 5.92
C ILE A 62 2.10 -8.35 5.11
N VAL A 63 2.65 -8.57 3.91
CA VAL A 63 2.25 -9.60 2.97
C VAL A 63 3.13 -10.85 3.04
N HIS A 64 2.52 -12.00 2.81
CA HIS A 64 3.23 -13.23 2.49
C HIS A 64 3.88 -13.11 1.11
N HIS A 65 5.15 -13.47 1.02
CA HIS A 65 5.94 -13.38 -0.18
C HIS A 65 6.95 -14.52 -0.22
N GLU A 66 7.18 -15.04 -1.41
CA GLU A 66 8.13 -16.13 -1.67
C GLU A 66 9.57 -15.59 -1.80
N GLU A 67 9.69 -14.30 -2.12
CA GLU A 67 10.98 -13.72 -2.41
C GLU A 67 11.02 -12.23 -2.06
N ARG A 68 12.18 -11.78 -1.56
CA ARG A 68 12.47 -10.38 -1.24
C ARG A 68 13.80 -9.98 -1.85
N ARG A 69 13.81 -8.94 -2.70
CA ARG A 69 15.04 -8.40 -3.32
C ARG A 69 15.15 -6.90 -3.14
N VAL A 70 16.37 -6.39 -2.99
CA VAL A 70 16.61 -4.96 -3.16
C VAL A 70 16.49 -4.62 -4.65
N ALA A 71 15.73 -3.58 -4.97
CA ALA A 71 15.48 -3.18 -6.35
C ALA A 71 15.65 -1.66 -6.53
N ARG A 72 15.88 -1.23 -7.77
CA ARG A 72 15.89 0.17 -8.16
C ARG A 72 14.79 0.40 -9.19
N LEU A 73 13.86 1.29 -8.87
CA LEU A 73 12.84 1.77 -9.79
C LEU A 73 13.40 2.99 -10.53
N HIS A 74 13.37 2.96 -11.85
CA HIS A 74 13.81 4.07 -12.71
C HIS A 74 12.60 4.89 -13.18
N GLY A 75 12.82 6.18 -13.44
CA GLY A 75 11.76 7.11 -13.84
C GLY A 75 10.96 7.68 -12.67
N PHE A 76 11.29 7.30 -11.43
CA PHE A 76 10.67 7.80 -10.20
C PHE A 76 11.71 8.00 -9.12
N HIS A 77 11.55 9.04 -8.30
CA HIS A 77 12.35 9.29 -7.12
C HIS A 77 11.45 9.45 -5.89
N ARG A 78 12.01 9.24 -4.69
CA ARG A 78 11.27 9.47 -3.45
C ARG A 78 11.34 10.93 -3.06
N SER A 79 10.20 11.53 -2.82
CA SER A 79 10.07 12.87 -2.28
C SER A 79 8.95 12.91 -1.24
N PHE A 80 9.04 13.88 -0.33
CA PHE A 80 7.98 14.17 0.63
C PHE A 80 6.88 14.97 -0.09
N CYS A 81 6.05 14.29 -0.88
CA CYS A 81 5.09 14.91 -1.81
C CYS A 81 3.62 14.53 -1.53
N LEU A 82 3.35 13.74 -0.49
CA LEU A 82 1.99 13.34 -0.12
C LEU A 82 1.58 13.93 1.22
N TRP A 83 0.40 14.54 1.27
CA TRP A 83 -0.22 14.96 2.52
C TRP A 83 -0.82 13.76 3.24
N SER A 84 -0.54 13.67 4.53
CA SER A 84 -0.99 12.61 5.40
C SER A 84 -1.83 13.20 6.52
N HIS A 85 -3.12 12.93 6.47
CA HIS A 85 -4.09 13.40 7.46
C HIS A 85 -4.30 12.40 8.62
N VAL A 86 -3.62 11.24 8.58
CA VAL A 86 -3.67 10.18 9.60
C VAL A 86 -2.29 9.53 9.75
N ASN A 87 -2.00 8.96 10.93
CA ASN A 87 -0.72 8.37 11.33
C ASN A 87 0.43 9.37 11.51
N ARG A 88 0.76 10.14 10.47
CA ARG A 88 1.88 11.10 10.46
C ARG A 88 1.41 12.56 10.41
N GLY A 89 0.13 12.79 10.62
CA GLY A 89 -0.50 14.10 10.75
C GLY A 89 -1.95 13.99 11.20
N SER A 90 -2.66 15.11 11.16
CA SER A 90 -4.11 15.22 11.37
C SER A 90 -4.77 16.05 10.27
N LEU A 91 -6.10 16.18 10.28
CA LEU A 91 -6.79 17.11 9.37
C LEU A 91 -6.36 18.56 9.58
N GLN A 92 -6.24 18.99 10.84
CA GLN A 92 -5.89 20.37 11.19
C GLN A 92 -4.40 20.66 11.00
N ARG A 93 -3.56 19.63 11.09
CA ARG A 93 -2.10 19.72 10.90
C ARG A 93 -1.63 18.53 10.07
N PRO A 94 -1.79 18.60 8.74
CA PRO A 94 -1.37 17.52 7.85
C PRO A 94 0.13 17.27 7.96
N GLY A 95 0.50 16.00 8.00
CA GLY A 95 1.88 15.57 7.88
C GLY A 95 2.29 15.48 6.43
N LEU A 96 3.59 15.51 6.18
CA LEU A 96 4.15 15.24 4.86
C LEU A 96 4.78 13.84 4.88
N VAL A 97 4.43 12.98 3.93
CA VAL A 97 4.95 11.62 3.82
C VAL A 97 5.55 11.35 2.44
N LEU A 98 6.39 10.32 2.38
CA LEU A 98 7.06 9.90 1.17
C LEU A 98 6.06 9.40 0.12
N GLY A 99 6.17 9.92 -1.09
CA GLY A 99 5.58 9.37 -2.31
C GLY A 99 6.65 9.06 -3.35
N LEU A 100 6.21 8.57 -4.51
CA LEU A 100 7.02 8.50 -5.72
C LEU A 100 6.62 9.65 -6.62
N ASP A 101 7.58 10.50 -6.96
CA ASP A 101 7.43 11.57 -7.92
C ASP A 101 8.24 11.27 -9.18
N SER A 102 7.82 11.85 -10.30
CA SER A 102 8.37 11.60 -11.63
C SER A 102 9.86 11.98 -11.73
N GLY A 103 10.60 11.22 -12.52
CA GLY A 103 12.02 11.42 -12.79
C GLY A 103 12.97 10.72 -11.81
N GLY A 104 14.23 10.57 -12.21
CA GLY A 104 15.29 10.02 -11.37
C GLY A 104 15.22 8.50 -11.14
N SER A 105 15.63 8.07 -9.94
CA SER A 105 15.53 6.66 -9.53
C SER A 105 15.31 6.52 -8.02
N CYS A 106 14.65 5.44 -7.61
CA CYS A 106 14.37 5.13 -6.22
C CYS A 106 14.87 3.72 -5.89
N ARG A 107 15.72 3.61 -4.86
CA ARG A 107 16.08 2.32 -4.26
C ARG A 107 15.02 1.89 -3.25
N GLY A 108 14.49 0.70 -3.42
CA GLY A 108 13.48 0.10 -2.55
C GLY A 108 13.67 -1.41 -2.43
N VAL A 109 12.59 -2.09 -2.07
CA VAL A 109 12.54 -3.56 -1.96
C VAL A 109 11.40 -4.06 -2.82
N THR A 110 11.60 -5.15 -3.55
CA THR A 110 10.54 -5.86 -4.25
C THR A 110 10.24 -7.18 -3.59
N TYR A 111 8.97 -7.58 -3.60
CA TYR A 111 8.45 -8.81 -3.03
C TYR A 111 7.74 -9.61 -4.12
N ARG A 112 8.07 -10.90 -4.28
CA ARG A 112 7.32 -11.81 -5.16
C ARG A 112 6.22 -12.48 -4.37
N ILE A 113 4.98 -12.25 -4.77
CA ILE A 113 3.79 -12.86 -4.20
C ILE A 113 3.33 -13.96 -5.16
N ALA A 114 3.21 -15.19 -4.65
CA ALA A 114 2.76 -16.30 -5.46
C ALA A 114 1.36 -16.03 -6.05
N ALA A 115 1.13 -16.41 -7.31
CA ALA A 115 -0.12 -16.13 -8.00
C ALA A 115 -1.38 -16.55 -7.22
N HIS A 116 -1.33 -17.70 -6.52
CA HIS A 116 -2.43 -18.23 -5.72
C HIS A 116 -2.71 -17.43 -4.43
N HIS A 117 -1.78 -16.58 -3.99
CA HIS A 117 -1.95 -15.68 -2.84
C HIS A 117 -2.18 -14.22 -3.26
N ALA A 118 -2.01 -13.88 -4.55
CA ALA A 118 -1.98 -12.50 -5.01
C ALA A 118 -3.22 -11.69 -4.60
N VAL A 119 -4.42 -12.25 -4.76
CA VAL A 119 -5.68 -11.56 -4.41
C VAL A 119 -5.73 -11.20 -2.92
N ASP A 120 -5.46 -12.17 -2.05
CA ASP A 120 -5.62 -12.00 -0.61
C ASP A 120 -4.54 -11.08 -0.03
N GLU A 121 -3.30 -11.22 -0.50
CA GLU A 121 -2.19 -10.39 -0.05
C GLU A 121 -2.31 -8.93 -0.54
N LEU A 122 -2.73 -8.72 -1.79
CA LEU A 122 -2.98 -7.37 -2.28
C LEU A 122 -4.17 -6.72 -1.58
N ARG A 123 -5.21 -7.47 -1.21
CA ARG A 123 -6.35 -6.93 -0.45
C ARG A 123 -5.91 -6.27 0.87
N LEU A 124 -4.89 -6.81 1.55
CA LEU A 124 -4.33 -6.19 2.76
C LEU A 124 -3.69 -4.83 2.47
N LEU A 125 -3.08 -4.64 1.30
CA LEU A 125 -2.51 -3.35 0.90
C LEU A 125 -3.58 -2.30 0.62
N TRP A 126 -4.76 -2.69 0.12
CA TRP A 126 -5.90 -1.76 -0.05
C TRP A 126 -6.46 -1.31 1.29
N ARG A 127 -6.31 -2.12 2.35
CA ARG A 127 -6.76 -1.78 3.70
C ARG A 127 -5.75 -0.97 4.52
N ARG A 128 -4.57 -0.70 3.95
CA ARG A 128 -3.46 0.00 4.59
C ARG A 128 -3.48 1.51 4.35
#